data_AF-A0A1V9YYW8-F1
#
_entry.id   AF-A0A1V9YYW8-F1
#
_cell.length_a   1.000
_cell.length_b   1.000
_cell.length_c   1.000
_cell.angle_alpha   90.00
_cell.angle_beta   90.00
_cell.angle_gamma   90.00
#
_symmetry.space_group_name_H-M   'P 1'
#
loop_
_entity.id
_entity.type
_entity.pdbx_description
1 polymer ?
#
loop_
_entity_poly.entity_id
_entity_poly.type
_entity_poly.pdbx_seq_one_letter_code
_entity_poly.pdbx_strand_id
1 'polypeptide(L)'
;MIIDRKAVWKLHYDVLQPPETKEISNRLGKKADLWMIGLVALEMLYGTAHIKRHTPPIPQRILNELRIFLNGCFQIDPRYRPSVQDIQTSPFLQMTIDSVVSLFTTTSWLNVTMKRLQESSDIDIHQTIFTSVMS
;
A
#
# COMPACT_ATOMS: atom_id res chain seq x y z
N MET A 1 7.85 -0.71 26.03
CA MET A 1 7.22 -1.96 25.54
C MET A 1 7.56 -2.10 24.07
N ILE A 2 8.58 -2.90 23.74
CA ILE A 2 9.03 -3.11 22.36
C ILE A 2 8.11 -4.18 21.79
N ILE A 3 7.19 -3.79 20.90
CA ILE A 3 6.37 -4.74 20.16
C ILE A 3 7.32 -5.51 19.23
N ASP A 4 7.48 -6.81 19.47
CA ASP A 4 8.23 -7.69 18.58
C ASP A 4 7.50 -7.73 17.23
N ARG A 5 7.98 -6.88 16.32
CA ARG A 5 7.41 -6.77 14.99
C ARG A 5 7.39 -8.14 14.32
N LYS A 6 8.42 -9.00 14.48
CA LYS A 6 8.50 -10.32 13.85
C LYS A 6 7.40 -11.28 14.29
N ALA A 7 7.04 -11.26 15.57
CA ALA A 7 5.91 -12.05 16.08
C ALA A 7 4.57 -11.52 15.56
N VAL A 8 4.41 -10.20 15.44
CA VAL A 8 3.22 -9.56 14.84
C VAL A 8 3.08 -9.86 13.35
N TRP A 9 4.19 -9.88 12.59
CA TRP A 9 4.20 -10.20 11.17
C TRP A 9 3.73 -11.64 10.91
N LYS A 10 4.12 -12.59 11.77
CA LYS A 10 3.73 -14.00 11.63
C LYS A 10 2.24 -14.21 11.91
N LEU A 11 1.72 -13.59 12.99
CA LEU A 11 0.31 -13.70 13.38
C LEU A 11 -0.67 -13.02 12.39
N HIS A 12 -0.30 -11.92 11.74
CA HIS A 12 -1.21 -11.24 10.81
C HIS A 12 -1.35 -11.96 9.48
N TYR A 13 -0.25 -12.44 8.90
CA TYR A 13 -0.29 -13.05 7.58
C TYR A 13 -0.91 -14.44 7.57
N ASP A 14 -0.88 -15.17 8.69
CA ASP A 14 -1.58 -16.45 8.82
C ASP A 14 -3.11 -16.32 8.70
N VAL A 15 -3.68 -15.15 9.06
CA VAL A 15 -5.13 -14.86 8.91
C VAL A 15 -5.48 -14.42 7.49
N LEU A 16 -4.51 -13.83 6.78
CA LEU A 16 -4.66 -13.19 5.47
C LEU A 16 -4.13 -14.03 4.32
N GLN A 17 -3.80 -15.30 4.56
CA GLN A 17 -3.39 -16.18 3.49
C GLN A 17 -4.49 -16.29 2.41
N PRO A 18 -4.11 -16.53 1.15
CA PRO A 18 -5.06 -16.85 0.12
C PRO A 18 -6.00 -17.99 0.59
N PRO A 19 -7.31 -17.88 0.35
CA PRO A 19 -8.28 -18.86 0.87
C PRO A 19 -7.97 -20.29 0.39
N GLU A 20 -7.38 -20.45 -0.79
CA GLU A 20 -6.97 -21.74 -1.34
C GLU A 20 -5.84 -22.44 -0.55
N THR A 21 -5.09 -21.71 0.28
CA THR A 21 -3.98 -22.26 1.08
C THR A 21 -4.48 -23.21 2.18
N LYS A 22 -5.74 -23.09 2.59
CA LYS A 22 -6.38 -23.99 3.57
C LYS A 22 -6.85 -25.32 2.96
N GLU A 23 -7.10 -25.35 1.66
CA GLU A 23 -7.65 -26.52 0.96
C GLU A 23 -6.62 -27.29 0.13
N ILE A 24 -5.57 -26.63 -0.36
CA ILE A 24 -4.59 -27.24 -1.28
C ILE A 24 -3.24 -27.34 -0.57
N SER A 25 -2.99 -28.49 0.05
CA SER A 25 -1.85 -28.79 0.92
C SER A 25 -0.45 -28.74 0.28
N ASN A 26 -0.27 -28.27 -0.97
CA ASN A 26 1.10 -28.13 -1.51
C ASN A 26 1.28 -27.33 -2.82
N ARG A 27 0.32 -26.51 -3.26
CA ARG A 27 0.49 -25.72 -4.50
C ARG A 27 -0.01 -24.29 -4.34
N LEU A 28 0.78 -23.46 -3.67
CA LEU A 28 0.72 -22.02 -3.85
C LEU A 28 1.11 -21.71 -5.30
N GLY A 29 0.11 -21.51 -6.16
CA GLY A 29 0.32 -21.16 -7.56
C GLY A 29 0.57 -19.66 -7.74
N LYS A 30 0.94 -19.23 -8.94
CA LYS A 30 1.14 -17.81 -9.33
C LYS A 30 -0.02 -16.87 -8.98
N LYS A 31 -1.22 -17.42 -8.78
CA LYS A 31 -2.41 -16.68 -8.34
C LYS A 31 -2.34 -16.29 -6.86
N ALA A 32 -1.73 -17.11 -6.01
CA ALA A 32 -1.49 -16.80 -4.60
C ALA A 32 -0.58 -15.56 -4.46
N ASP A 33 0.43 -15.43 -5.33
CA ASP A 33 1.30 -14.25 -5.35
C ASP A 33 0.52 -12.95 -5.59
N LEU A 34 -0.51 -12.98 -6.45
CA LEU A 34 -1.36 -11.81 -6.69
C LEU A 34 -2.17 -11.40 -5.47
N TRP A 35 -2.65 -12.36 -4.68
CA TRP A 35 -3.31 -12.05 -3.41
C TRP A 35 -2.35 -11.34 -2.45
N MET A 36 -1.11 -11.83 -2.37
CA MET A 36 -0.06 -11.22 -1.55
C MET A 36 0.32 -9.81 -2.04
N ILE A 37 0.39 -9.60 -3.35
CA ILE A 37 0.60 -8.27 -3.94
C ILE A 37 -0.54 -7.31 -3.53
N GLY A 38 -1.78 -7.78 -3.53
CA GLY A 38 -2.91 -7.01 -3.03
C GLY A 38 -2.73 -6.59 -1.57
N LEU A 39 -2.25 -7.50 -0.71
CA LEU A 39 -1.96 -7.18 0.69
C LEU A 39 -0.88 -6.11 0.82
N VAL A 40 0.21 -6.22 0.05
CA VAL A 40 1.27 -5.21 0.01
C VAL A 40 0.72 -3.85 -0.44
N ALA A 41 -0.14 -3.81 -1.46
CA ALA A 41 -0.76 -2.57 -1.90
C ALA A 41 -1.65 -1.93 -0.82
N LEU A 42 -2.42 -2.75 -0.08
CA LEU A 42 -3.19 -2.26 1.07
C LEU A 42 -2.28 -1.78 2.21
N GLU A 43 -1.20 -2.49 2.47
CA GLU A 43 -0.22 -2.11 3.48
C GLU A 43 0.43 -0.76 3.12
N MET A 44 0.76 -0.53 1.84
CA MET A 44 1.24 0.76 1.36
C MET A 44 0.21 1.89 1.54
N LEU A 45 -1.09 1.60 1.40
CA LEU A 45 -2.15 2.60 1.60
C LEU A 45 -2.35 2.98 3.07
N TYR A 46 -2.24 2.01 3.99
CA TYR A 46 -2.57 2.22 5.40
C TYR A 46 -1.35 2.37 6.31
N GLY A 47 -0.15 2.08 5.81
CA GLY A 47 1.08 1.99 6.59
C GLY A 47 1.11 0.82 7.58
N THR A 48 0.04 0.01 7.66
CA THR A 48 -0.02 -1.19 8.51
C THR A 48 -0.96 -2.23 7.90
N ALA A 49 -0.61 -3.52 8.03
CA ALA A 49 -1.44 -4.65 7.61
C ALA A 49 -2.41 -5.14 8.72
N HIS A 50 -3.04 -4.22 9.49
CA HIS A 50 -3.98 -4.60 10.55
C HIS A 50 -5.35 -5.00 9.97
N ILE A 51 -5.41 -6.20 9.40
CA ILE A 51 -6.63 -6.74 8.82
C ILE A 51 -7.06 -7.95 9.64
N LYS A 52 -8.15 -7.80 10.39
CA LYS A 52 -8.74 -8.85 11.24
C LYS A 52 -9.72 -9.77 10.50
N ARG A 53 -9.69 -9.80 9.16
CA ARG A 53 -10.68 -10.47 8.30
C ARG A 53 -9.97 -11.41 7.32
N HIS A 54 -10.62 -12.51 6.96
CA HIS A 54 -10.12 -13.45 5.94
C HIS A 54 -10.01 -12.83 4.55
N THR A 55 -10.81 -11.79 4.28
CA THR A 55 -10.70 -10.99 3.07
C THR A 55 -10.31 -9.56 3.46
N PRO A 56 -9.27 -9.00 2.83
CA PRO A 56 -8.87 -7.62 3.08
C PRO A 56 -9.99 -6.62 2.75
N PRO A 57 -10.38 -5.75 3.70
CA PRO A 57 -11.39 -4.74 3.42
C PRO A 57 -10.83 -3.69 2.47
N ILE A 58 -11.43 -3.58 1.30
CA ILE A 58 -11.04 -2.58 0.32
C ILE A 58 -11.60 -1.21 0.76
N PRO A 59 -10.76 -0.17 0.93
CA PRO A 59 -11.21 1.15 1.36
C PRO A 59 -12.31 1.73 0.47
N GLN A 60 -13.22 2.52 1.05
CA GLN A 60 -14.22 3.26 0.27
C GLN A 60 -13.65 4.52 -0.40
N ARG A 61 -12.62 5.15 0.18
CA ARG A 61 -12.02 6.39 -0.32
C ARG A 61 -10.67 6.15 -0.98
N ILE A 62 -10.68 5.39 -2.08
CA ILE A 62 -9.51 5.20 -2.95
C ILE A 62 -9.92 5.38 -4.40
N LEU A 63 -8.91 5.63 -5.24
CA LEU A 63 -9.05 5.73 -6.69
C LEU A 63 -9.79 4.51 -7.24
N ASN A 64 -10.70 4.75 -8.18
CA ASN A 64 -11.49 3.69 -8.80
C ASN A 64 -10.60 2.61 -9.44
N GLU A 65 -9.52 3.01 -10.12
CA GLU A 65 -8.59 2.08 -10.74
C GLU A 65 -7.87 1.19 -9.72
N LEU A 66 -7.46 1.78 -8.58
CA LEU A 66 -6.87 1.03 -7.48
C LEU A 66 -7.89 0.07 -6.83
N ARG A 67 -9.16 0.46 -6.75
CA ARG A 67 -10.24 -0.43 -6.29
C ARG A 67 -10.40 -1.62 -7.23
N ILE A 68 -10.42 -1.40 -8.54
CA ILE A 68 -10.51 -2.46 -9.54
C ILE A 68 -9.33 -3.42 -9.41
N PHE A 69 -8.12 -2.88 -9.28
CA PHE A 69 -6.91 -3.67 -9.05
C PHE A 69 -7.02 -4.54 -7.78
N LEU A 70 -7.38 -3.95 -6.64
CA LEU A 70 -7.50 -4.68 -5.37
C LEU A 70 -8.62 -5.74 -5.41
N ASN A 71 -9.76 -5.43 -6.03
CA ASN A 71 -10.84 -6.41 -6.26
C ASN A 71 -10.35 -7.61 -7.07
N GLY A 72 -9.50 -7.37 -8.08
CA GLY A 72 -8.85 -8.43 -8.85
C GLY A 72 -7.94 -9.30 -7.97
N CYS A 73 -7.03 -8.68 -7.20
CA CYS A 73 -6.13 -9.40 -6.30
C CYS A 73 -6.87 -10.27 -5.27
N PHE A 74 -7.96 -9.76 -4.71
CA PHE A 74 -8.72 -10.43 -3.65
C PHE A 74 -9.90 -11.27 -4.13
N GLN A 75 -9.86 -11.74 -5.39
CA GLN A 75 -10.80 -12.77 -5.83
C GLN A 75 -10.56 -14.07 -5.04
N ILE A 76 -11.62 -14.52 -4.38
CA ILE A 76 -11.60 -15.68 -3.48
C ILE A 76 -11.30 -16.96 -4.26
N ASP A 77 -12.02 -17.21 -5.36
CA ASP A 77 -11.76 -18.36 -6.21
C ASP A 77 -10.59 -18.05 -7.16
N PRO A 78 -9.47 -18.79 -7.08
CA PRO A 78 -8.27 -18.54 -7.88
C PRO A 78 -8.49 -18.64 -9.39
N ARG A 79 -9.57 -19.32 -9.83
CA ARG A 79 -9.93 -19.45 -11.26
C ARG A 79 -10.40 -18.12 -11.85
N TYR A 80 -11.04 -17.28 -11.04
CA TYR A 80 -11.51 -15.95 -11.45
C TYR A 80 -10.52 -14.84 -11.10
N ARG A 81 -9.51 -15.11 -10.27
CA ARG A 81 -8.40 -14.18 -10.03
C ARG A 81 -7.65 -13.95 -11.35
N PRO A 82 -7.36 -12.70 -11.77
CA PRO A 82 -6.66 -12.40 -13.02
C PRO A 82 -5.25 -13.02 -13.03
N SER A 83 -4.64 -13.20 -14.20
CA SER A 83 -3.22 -13.57 -14.26
C SER A 83 -2.34 -12.34 -14.00
N VAL A 84 -1.03 -12.57 -13.80
CA VAL A 84 -0.08 -11.45 -13.68
C VAL A 84 -0.06 -10.63 -14.98
N GLN A 85 -0.18 -11.28 -16.15
CA GLN A 85 -0.25 -10.56 -17.41
C GLN A 85 -1.51 -9.69 -17.50
N ASP A 86 -2.66 -10.21 -17.06
CA ASP A 86 -3.93 -9.46 -17.07
C ASP A 86 -3.92 -8.31 -16.06
N ILE A 87 -3.25 -8.47 -14.92
CA ILE A 87 -3.18 -7.40 -13.92
C ILE A 87 -2.24 -6.27 -14.34
N GLN A 88 -1.18 -6.59 -15.08
CA GLN A 88 -0.23 -5.60 -15.63
C GLN A 88 -0.89 -4.67 -16.65
N THR A 89 -1.96 -5.11 -17.30
CA THR A 89 -2.76 -4.27 -18.20
C THR A 89 -3.87 -3.52 -17.48
N SER A 90 -3.99 -3.65 -16.14
CA SER A 90 -4.97 -2.89 -15.38
C SER A 90 -4.71 -1.38 -15.50
N PRO A 91 -5.78 -0.55 -15.54
CA PRO A 91 -5.61 0.90 -15.66
C PRO A 91 -4.77 1.50 -14.54
N PHE A 92 -4.80 0.91 -13.34
CA PHE A 92 -4.00 1.36 -12.20
C PHE A 92 -2.50 1.25 -12.48
N LEU A 93 -2.01 0.14 -13.05
CA LEU A 93 -0.60 -0.06 -13.34
C LEU A 93 -0.15 0.61 -14.64
N GLN A 94 -1.10 0.93 -15.52
CA GLN A 94 -0.89 1.66 -16.77
C GLN A 94 -0.95 3.18 -16.59
N MET A 95 -1.26 3.69 -15.38
CA MET A 95 -1.32 5.13 -15.14
C MET A 95 0.04 5.78 -15.43
N THR A 96 0.02 6.79 -16.29
CA THR A 96 1.18 7.64 -16.55
C THR A 96 1.39 8.64 -15.42
N ILE A 97 2.62 9.12 -15.26
CA ILE A 97 2.99 10.14 -14.25
C ILE A 97 2.07 11.37 -14.37
N ASP A 98 1.74 11.80 -15.58
CA ASP A 98 0.86 12.96 -15.80
C ASP A 98 -0.56 12.74 -15.24
N SER A 99 -1.08 11.52 -15.39
CA SER A 99 -2.39 11.12 -14.85
C SER A 99 -2.37 11.10 -13.32
N VAL A 100 -1.26 10.64 -12.75
CA VAL A 100 -1.04 10.55 -11.31
C VAL A 100 -0.87 11.94 -10.68
N VAL A 101 -0.11 12.84 -11.30
CA VAL A 101 0.09 14.22 -10.85
C VAL A 101 -1.22 15.01 -10.86
N SER A 102 -2.07 14.82 -11.88
CA SER A 102 -3.43 15.41 -11.91
C SER A 102 -4.30 14.93 -10.73
N LEU A 103 -4.20 13.66 -10.35
CA LEU A 103 -4.94 13.10 -9.21
C LEU A 103 -4.40 13.56 -7.84
N PHE A 104 -3.09 13.76 -7.72
CA PHE A 104 -2.47 14.20 -6.45
C PHE A 104 -2.52 15.72 -6.24
N THR A 105 -2.55 16.51 -7.32
CA THR A 105 -2.77 17.97 -7.19
C THR A 105 -4.17 18.30 -6.68
N THR A 106 -5.17 17.43 -6.92
CA THR A 106 -6.51 17.54 -6.34
C THR A 106 -6.63 16.91 -4.94
N THR A 107 -5.72 16.01 -4.56
CA THR A 107 -5.65 15.39 -3.22
C THR A 107 -4.39 15.85 -2.46
N SER A 108 -4.38 17.14 -2.12
CA SER A 108 -3.32 17.87 -1.41
C SER A 108 -3.06 17.37 0.02
N TRP A 109 -2.41 16.22 0.18
CA TRP A 109 -1.87 15.76 1.47
C TRP A 109 -0.36 15.54 1.40
N LEU A 110 0.15 15.06 0.25
CA LEU A 110 1.59 14.94 0.02
C LEU A 110 2.27 16.30 -0.15
N ASN A 111 1.63 17.25 -0.85
CA ASN A 111 2.14 18.62 -1.00
C ASN A 111 2.26 19.35 0.35
N VAL A 112 1.30 19.14 1.27
CA VAL A 112 1.35 19.73 2.61
C VAL A 112 2.53 19.17 3.41
N THR A 113 2.78 17.87 3.30
CA THR A 113 3.89 17.21 4.01
C THR A 113 5.24 17.65 3.43
N MET A 114 5.35 17.74 2.11
CA MET A 114 6.57 18.20 1.43
C MET A 114 6.87 19.66 1.76
N LYS A 115 5.84 20.53 1.77
CA LYS A 115 5.96 21.93 2.18
C LYS A 115 6.41 22.06 3.64
N ARG A 116 5.84 21.26 4.56
CA ARG A 116 6.27 21.26 5.97
C ARG A 116 7.72 20.81 6.16
N LEU A 117 8.18 19.84 5.36
CA LEU A 117 9.57 19.40 5.41
C LEU A 117 10.53 20.48 4.90
N GLN A 118 10.15 21.19 3.83
CA GLN A 118 10.92 22.32 3.31
C GLN A 118 10.97 23.50 4.30
N GLU A 119 9.83 23.84 4.91
CA GLU A 119 9.75 24.87 5.95
C GLU A 119 10.55 24.48 7.21
N SER A 120 10.59 23.18 7.57
CA SER A 120 11.41 22.73 8.70
C SER A 120 12.92 22.84 8.44
N SER A 121 13.37 22.64 7.19
CA SER A 121 14.78 22.86 6.84
C SER A 121 15.18 24.34 6.81
N ASP A 122 14.26 25.25 6.47
CA ASP A 122 14.54 26.69 6.48
C ASP A 122 14.64 27.26 7.91
N ILE A 123 13.85 26.73 8.86
CA ILE A 123 13.91 27.14 10.28
C ILE A 123 15.26 26.79 10.91
N ASP A 124 15.80 25.61 10.62
CA ASP A 124 17.09 25.15 11.14
C ASP A 124 18.27 25.98 10.57
N ILE A 125 18.17 26.42 9.30
CA ILE A 125 19.19 27.30 8.70
C ILE A 125 19.16 28.68 9.36
N HIS A 126 17.98 29.25 9.61
CA HIS A 126 17.86 30.55 10.26
C HIS A 126 18.28 30.54 11.73
N GLN A 127 18.04 29.45 12.49
CA GLN A 127 18.54 29.33 13.86
C GLN A 127 20.06 29.12 13.93
N THR A 128 20.64 28.38 12.98
CA THR A 128 22.10 28.14 12.94
C THR A 128 22.90 29.39 12.56
N ILE A 129 22.35 30.24 11.68
CA ILE A 129 22.98 31.52 11.33
C ILE A 129 22.89 32.51 12.51
N PHE A 130 21.76 32.57 13.23
CA PHE A 130 21.59 33.50 14.36
C PHE A 130 22.51 33.17 15.54
N THR A 131 22.83 31.90 15.81
CA THR A 131 23.76 31.51 16.88
C THR A 131 25.23 31.70 16.52
N SER A 132 25.59 31.60 15.23
CA SER A 132 26.97 31.83 14.76
C SER A 132 27.36 33.31 14.64
N VAL A 133 26.40 34.24 14.53
CA VAL A 133 26.66 35.69 14.42
C VAL A 133 26.75 36.37 15.80
N MET A 134 26.36 35.68 16.87
CA MET A 134 26.44 36.20 18.26
C MET A 134 27.51 35.52 19.13
N SER A 135 28.47 34.80 18.55
CA SER A 135 29.70 34.30 19.21
C SER A 135 30.94 34.93 18.60
#